data_AF-A0A6G6FAR7-F1
#
_entry.id   AF-A0A6G6FAR7-F1
#
_cell.length_a   1.000
_cell.length_b   1.000
_cell.length_c   1.000
_cell.angle_alpha   90.00
_cell.angle_beta   90.00
_cell.angle_gamma   90.00
#
_symmetry.space_group_name_H-M   'P 1'
#
loop_
_entity.id
_entity.type
_entity.pdbx_description
1 polymer ?
#
loop_
_entity_poly.entity_id
_entity_poly.type
_entity_poly.pdbx_seq_one_letter_code
_entity_poly.pdbx_strand_id
1 'polypeptide(L)'
;MRVVADAGGTPVPFTTDGCSGGLSAGWALLSDVVPGFSQTYDAEPPWESCCVTHDRAYHAVEGAQDIEQSYAARLTADLALHTCVATTGAADDPTPLPYDQLADAMFNAVRLGGGPCSGLPWRWGYGFAQCLPEFP
;
A
#
# COMPACT_ATOMS: atom_id res chain seq x y z
N MET A 1 -14.98 -12.19 6.67
CA MET A 1 -13.98 -13.28 6.62
C MET A 1 -14.44 -14.56 5.90
N ARG A 2 -15.72 -14.67 5.46
CA ARG A 2 -16.19 -15.84 4.70
C ARG A 2 -15.32 -16.15 3.47
N VAL A 3 -15.01 -15.15 2.64
CA VAL A 3 -14.17 -15.32 1.45
C VAL A 3 -12.78 -15.86 1.77
N VAL A 4 -12.17 -15.41 2.88
CA VAL A 4 -10.86 -15.92 3.33
C VAL A 4 -10.98 -17.38 3.79
N ALA A 5 -12.04 -17.71 4.53
CA ALA A 5 -12.32 -19.06 4.97
C ALA A 5 -12.61 -20.02 3.80
N ASP A 6 -13.37 -19.57 2.80
CA ASP A 6 -13.69 -20.32 1.59
C ASP A 6 -12.42 -20.62 0.77
N ALA A 7 -11.42 -19.74 0.82
CA ALA A 7 -10.10 -19.93 0.22
C ALA A 7 -9.13 -20.76 1.08
N GLY A 8 -9.58 -21.35 2.18
CA GLY A 8 -8.72 -22.08 3.12
C GLY A 8 -7.62 -21.22 3.75
N GLY A 9 -7.82 -19.90 3.81
CA GLY A 9 -6.86 -18.93 4.34
C GLY A 9 -5.63 -18.67 3.44
N THR A 10 -5.59 -19.21 2.22
CA THR A 10 -4.44 -19.04 1.32
C THR A 10 -4.75 -17.97 0.27
N PRO A 11 -4.01 -16.84 0.24
CA PRO A 11 -4.17 -15.86 -0.82
C PRO A 11 -3.53 -16.34 -2.13
N VAL A 12 -3.91 -15.73 -3.25
CA VAL A 12 -3.23 -15.92 -4.55
C VAL A 12 -1.77 -15.43 -4.47
N PRO A 13 -0.92 -15.65 -5.50
CA PRO A 13 0.43 -15.09 -5.49
C PRO A 13 0.45 -13.58 -5.32
N PHE A 14 1.37 -13.08 -4.50
CA PHE A 14 1.53 -11.66 -4.22
C PHE A 14 1.88 -10.85 -5.46
N THR A 15 1.21 -9.71 -5.62
CA THR A 15 1.49 -8.68 -6.63
C THR A 15 1.51 -7.31 -5.95
N THR A 16 2.27 -6.36 -6.50
CA THR A 16 2.33 -4.97 -6.04
C THR A 16 2.49 -4.04 -7.24
N ASP A 17 1.93 -2.85 -7.16
CA ASP A 17 2.14 -1.75 -8.10
C ASP A 17 3.08 -0.66 -7.55
N GLY A 18 3.81 -0.97 -6.47
CA GLY A 18 4.61 -0.02 -5.70
C GLY A 18 3.71 0.77 -4.76
N CYS A 19 3.73 2.08 -4.86
CA CYS A 19 2.74 2.94 -4.21
C CYS A 19 1.50 3.07 -5.11
N SER A 20 0.40 2.45 -4.69
CA SER A 20 -0.85 2.40 -5.44
C SER A 20 -1.44 3.77 -5.81
N GLY A 21 -2.41 3.76 -6.73
CA GLY A 21 -2.97 4.99 -7.31
C GLY A 21 -2.08 5.61 -8.39
N GLY A 22 -1.10 4.84 -8.89
CA GLY A 22 -0.19 5.25 -9.95
C GLY A 22 0.98 6.12 -9.48
N LEU A 23 1.25 6.20 -8.18
CA LEU A 23 2.33 7.04 -7.64
C LEU A 23 3.70 6.56 -8.11
N SER A 24 4.00 5.26 -7.98
CA SER A 24 5.28 4.70 -8.47
C SER A 24 5.42 4.82 -9.99
N ALA A 25 4.36 4.53 -10.75
CA ALA A 25 4.37 4.70 -12.20
C ALA A 25 4.59 6.17 -12.63
N GLY A 26 3.96 7.11 -11.93
CA GLY A 26 4.15 8.55 -12.16
C GLY A 26 5.56 9.01 -11.80
N TRP A 27 6.13 8.48 -10.73
CA TRP A 27 7.52 8.75 -10.34
C TRP A 27 8.53 8.27 -11.37
N ALA A 28 8.34 7.04 -11.88
CA ALA A 28 9.15 6.48 -12.93
C ALA A 28 9.08 7.33 -14.22
N LEU A 29 7.88 7.80 -14.59
CA LEU A 29 7.71 8.71 -15.71
C LEU A 29 8.48 10.03 -15.49
N LEU A 30 8.35 10.66 -14.32
CA LEU A 30 9.06 11.91 -14.01
C LEU A 30 10.57 11.72 -14.03
N SER A 31 11.05 10.61 -13.49
CA SER A 31 12.48 10.25 -13.49
C SER A 31 13.04 10.11 -14.91
N ASP A 32 12.25 9.60 -15.85
CA ASP A 32 12.65 9.43 -17.25
C ASP A 32 12.61 10.75 -18.04
N VAL A 33 11.57 11.58 -17.84
CA VAL A 33 11.30 12.72 -18.73
C VAL A 33 11.77 14.07 -18.21
N VAL A 34 12.02 14.23 -16.91
CA VAL A 34 12.40 15.51 -16.30
C VAL A 34 13.92 15.55 -16.06
N PRO A 35 14.67 16.40 -16.79
CA PRO A 35 16.11 16.54 -16.57
C PRO A 35 16.42 16.94 -15.12
N GLY A 36 17.37 16.28 -14.49
CA GLY A 36 17.74 16.58 -13.10
C GLY A 36 16.92 15.86 -12.03
N PHE A 37 15.80 15.21 -12.40
CA PHE A 37 14.87 14.65 -11.41
C PHE A 37 15.51 13.55 -10.57
N SER A 38 16.00 12.47 -11.18
CA SER A 38 16.61 11.37 -10.42
C SER A 38 17.90 11.74 -9.71
N GLN A 39 18.58 12.82 -10.12
CA GLN A 39 19.72 13.34 -9.36
C GLN A 39 19.30 14.05 -8.08
N THR A 40 18.07 14.58 -8.06
CA THR A 40 17.52 15.35 -6.93
C THR A 40 16.67 14.48 -6.02
N TYR A 41 15.93 13.51 -6.57
CA TYR A 41 14.87 12.75 -5.91
C TYR A 41 15.02 11.23 -6.00
N ASP A 42 16.13 10.72 -6.55
CA ASP A 42 16.30 9.32 -6.92
C ASP A 42 15.36 8.83 -8.05
N ALA A 43 15.72 7.68 -8.63
CA ALA A 43 14.98 7.08 -9.75
C ALA A 43 13.68 6.39 -9.31
N GLU A 44 13.58 6.05 -8.03
CA GLU A 44 12.42 5.44 -7.39
C GLU A 44 12.03 6.31 -6.17
N PRO A 45 10.74 6.35 -5.78
CA PRO A 45 10.34 7.02 -4.55
C PRO A 45 11.10 6.41 -3.36
N PRO A 46 11.80 7.20 -2.53
CA PRO A 46 12.56 6.67 -1.40
C PRO A 46 11.72 5.83 -0.42
N TRP A 47 10.40 6.04 -0.39
CA TRP A 47 9.44 5.32 0.45
C TRP A 47 8.75 4.14 -0.25
N GLU A 48 9.09 3.79 -1.50
CA GLU A 48 8.37 2.73 -2.24
C GLU A 48 8.38 1.38 -1.50
N SER A 49 9.48 1.07 -0.82
CA SER A 49 9.58 -0.13 0.01
C SER A 49 8.56 -0.17 1.17
N CYS A 50 8.14 0.99 1.69
CA CYS A 50 7.07 1.09 2.68
C CYS A 50 5.72 0.68 2.07
N CYS A 51 5.44 1.11 0.84
CA CYS A 51 4.23 0.74 0.10
C CYS A 51 4.21 -0.76 -0.21
N VAL A 52 5.31 -1.33 -0.69
CA VAL A 52 5.39 -2.78 -0.97
C VAL A 52 5.19 -3.61 0.31
N THR A 53 5.66 -3.12 1.46
CA THR A 53 5.42 -3.79 2.75
C THR A 53 3.95 -3.70 3.16
N HIS A 54 3.31 -2.53 2.98
CA HIS A 54 1.88 -2.33 3.23
C HIS A 54 1.01 -3.20 2.32
N ASP A 55 1.36 -3.31 1.04
CA ASP A 55 0.71 -4.18 0.07
C ASP A 55 0.71 -5.64 0.52
N ARG A 56 1.82 -6.15 1.10
CA ARG A 56 1.87 -7.52 1.62
C ARG A 56 0.85 -7.75 2.73
N ALA A 57 0.74 -6.78 3.63
CA ALA A 57 -0.24 -6.82 4.72
C ALA A 57 -1.67 -6.81 4.16
N TYR A 58 -1.94 -5.91 3.21
CA TYR A 58 -3.22 -5.79 2.54
C TYR A 58 -3.59 -7.03 1.74
N HIS A 59 -2.65 -7.61 1.02
CA HIS A 59 -2.84 -8.80 0.22
C HIS A 59 -3.34 -9.98 1.06
N ALA A 60 -2.65 -10.26 2.16
CA ALA A 60 -2.86 -11.44 2.99
C ALA A 60 -3.78 -11.20 4.20
N VAL A 61 -4.38 -10.00 4.32
CA VAL A 61 -5.14 -9.53 5.49
C VAL A 61 -4.44 -9.73 6.83
N GLU A 62 -3.10 -9.78 6.81
CA GLU A 62 -2.26 -10.15 7.97
C GLU A 62 -2.75 -11.41 8.70
N GLY A 63 -3.32 -12.37 7.96
CA GLY A 63 -3.82 -13.63 8.53
C GLY A 63 -4.98 -13.48 9.51
N ALA A 64 -5.66 -12.33 9.57
CA ALA A 64 -6.84 -12.13 10.40
C ALA A 64 -7.89 -13.22 10.15
N GLN A 65 -8.61 -13.66 11.19
CA GLN A 65 -9.61 -14.73 11.11
C GLN A 65 -11.05 -14.24 11.34
N ASP A 66 -11.20 -13.13 12.06
CA ASP A 66 -12.50 -12.49 12.32
C ASP A 66 -12.52 -11.00 11.97
N ILE A 67 -13.66 -10.35 12.16
CA ILE A 67 -13.88 -8.94 11.78
C ILE A 67 -13.05 -7.98 12.65
N GLU A 68 -12.96 -8.26 13.96
CA GLU A 68 -12.23 -7.40 14.90
C GLU A 68 -10.72 -7.48 14.63
N GLN A 69 -10.21 -8.70 14.45
CA GLN A 69 -8.82 -8.94 14.03
C GLN A 69 -8.53 -8.27 12.69
N SER A 70 -9.46 -8.35 11.73
CA SER A 70 -9.30 -7.76 10.40
C SER A 70 -9.24 -6.23 10.47
N TYR A 71 -10.11 -5.62 11.27
CA TYR A 71 -10.08 -4.17 11.50
C TYR A 71 -8.79 -3.71 12.18
N ALA A 72 -8.39 -4.40 13.25
CA ALA A 72 -7.18 -4.10 14.00
C ALA A 72 -5.92 -4.28 13.12
N ALA A 73 -5.83 -5.39 12.40
CA ALA A 73 -4.69 -5.68 11.53
C ALA A 73 -4.55 -4.67 10.40
N ARG A 74 -5.67 -4.25 9.80
CA ARG A 74 -5.64 -3.17 8.80
C ARG A 74 -5.15 -1.87 9.39
N LEU A 75 -5.65 -1.46 10.56
CA LEU A 75 -5.18 -0.26 11.24
C LEU A 75 -3.67 -0.34 11.56
N THR A 76 -3.19 -1.50 12.03
CA THR A 76 -1.76 -1.74 12.27
C THR A 76 -0.95 -1.60 10.99
N ALA A 77 -1.39 -2.17 9.87
CA ALA A 77 -0.73 -2.01 8.58
C ALA A 77 -0.68 -0.54 8.14
N ASP A 78 -1.78 0.18 8.28
CA ASP A 78 -1.89 1.61 7.91
C ASP A 78 -0.95 2.48 8.77
N LEU A 79 -0.86 2.22 10.08
CA LEU A 79 0.07 2.93 10.98
C LEU A 79 1.53 2.57 10.72
N ALA A 80 1.82 1.32 10.34
CA ALA A 80 3.16 0.89 9.96
C ALA A 80 3.63 1.60 8.67
N LEU A 81 2.74 1.75 7.68
CA LEU A 81 3.00 2.57 6.48
C LEU A 81 3.31 4.01 6.86
N HIS A 82 2.46 4.64 7.67
CA HIS A 82 2.65 6.01 8.14
C HIS A 82 4.03 6.19 8.79
N THR A 83 4.36 5.32 9.75
CA THR A 83 5.64 5.37 10.46
C THR A 83 6.82 5.21 9.50
N CYS A 84 6.76 4.21 8.61
CA CYS A 84 7.83 3.95 7.64
C CYS A 84 8.09 5.16 6.73
N VAL A 85 7.02 5.76 6.17
CA VAL A 85 7.11 6.93 5.30
C VAL A 85 7.66 8.14 6.07
N ALA A 86 7.16 8.42 7.27
CA ALA A 86 7.63 9.54 8.09
C ALA A 86 9.13 9.43 8.42
N THR A 87 9.62 8.21 8.62
CA THR A 87 11.04 7.95 8.92
C THR A 87 11.95 7.82 7.69
N THR A 88 11.40 7.86 6.46
CA THR A 88 12.19 7.71 5.23
C THR A 88 13.27 8.81 5.12
N GLY A 89 12.93 10.07 5.42
CA GLY A 89 13.87 11.20 5.39
C GLY A 89 14.83 11.30 6.58
N ALA A 90 14.73 10.41 7.58
CA ALA A 90 15.64 10.42 8.74
C ALA A 90 16.99 9.76 8.44
N ALA A 91 17.11 9.05 7.31
CA ALA A 91 18.31 8.31 6.92
C ALA A 91 19.01 9.01 5.76
N ASP A 92 19.88 9.99 6.04
CA ASP A 92 20.82 10.62 5.09
C ASP A 92 20.23 11.03 3.71
N ASP A 93 18.91 11.17 3.62
CA ASP A 93 18.20 11.43 2.38
C ASP A 93 18.27 12.94 2.10
N PRO A 94 18.99 13.37 1.04
CA PRO A 94 19.14 14.78 0.71
C PRO A 94 17.88 15.38 0.08
N THR A 95 16.81 14.59 -0.12
CA THR A 95 15.60 15.07 -0.77
C THR A 95 14.83 16.08 0.10
N PRO A 96 14.35 17.19 -0.47
CA PRO A 96 13.64 18.24 0.26
C PRO A 96 12.16 17.91 0.53
N LEU A 97 11.80 16.64 0.70
CA LEU A 97 10.40 16.22 0.79
C LEU A 97 9.86 16.27 2.23
N PRO A 98 8.62 16.78 2.43
CA PRO A 98 7.99 16.82 3.75
C PRO A 98 7.39 15.45 4.11
N TYR A 99 8.24 14.50 4.48
CA TYR A 99 7.86 13.10 4.74
C TYR A 99 6.75 12.91 5.79
N ASP A 100 6.70 13.73 6.84
CA ASP A 100 5.62 13.67 7.82
C ASP A 100 4.24 13.97 7.19
N GLN A 101 4.18 14.98 6.33
CA GLN A 101 2.94 15.38 5.65
C GLN A 101 2.54 14.34 4.59
N LEU A 102 3.53 13.76 3.93
CA LEU A 102 3.32 12.65 3.00
C LEU A 102 2.77 11.42 3.74
N ALA A 103 3.34 11.08 4.90
CA ALA A 103 2.87 9.98 5.74
C ALA A 103 1.41 10.19 6.18
N ASP A 104 1.06 11.39 6.65
CA ASP A 104 -0.32 11.74 7.02
C ASP A 104 -1.28 11.62 5.83
N ALA A 105 -0.88 12.11 4.65
CA ALA A 105 -1.68 12.01 3.44
C ALA A 105 -1.90 10.55 3.02
N MET A 106 -0.84 9.75 3.04
CA MET A 106 -0.89 8.33 2.69
C MET A 106 -1.75 7.54 3.67
N PHE A 107 -1.60 7.76 4.97
CA PHE A 107 -2.45 7.14 6.00
C PHE A 107 -3.93 7.41 5.74
N ASN A 108 -4.31 8.68 5.54
CA ASN A 108 -5.70 9.04 5.26
C ASN A 108 -6.20 8.41 3.94
N ALA A 109 -5.36 8.37 2.90
CA ALA A 109 -5.70 7.77 1.63
C ALA A 109 -5.98 6.26 1.76
N VAL A 110 -5.13 5.50 2.45
CA VAL A 110 -5.34 4.04 2.62
C VAL A 110 -6.50 3.72 3.55
N ARG A 111 -6.78 4.57 4.56
CA ARG A 111 -7.98 4.43 5.41
C ARG A 111 -9.27 4.59 4.62
N LEU A 112 -9.31 5.54 3.69
CA LEU A 112 -10.50 5.83 2.88
C LEU A 112 -10.63 4.87 1.68
N GLY A 113 -9.57 4.70 0.90
CA GLY A 113 -9.58 3.95 -0.36
C GLY A 113 -9.29 2.45 -0.21
N GLY A 114 -8.63 2.04 0.87
CA GLY A 114 -8.17 0.67 1.10
C GLY A 114 -9.21 -0.30 1.66
N GLY A 115 -10.49 0.08 1.70
CA GLY A 115 -11.55 -0.75 2.28
C GLY A 115 -11.72 -2.10 1.58
N PRO A 116 -12.10 -3.18 2.30
CA PRO A 116 -12.43 -4.44 1.66
C PRO A 116 -13.66 -4.28 0.77
N CYS A 117 -13.86 -5.22 -0.17
CA CYS A 117 -15.05 -5.28 -1.02
C CYS A 117 -15.28 -4.05 -1.92
N SER A 118 -14.26 -3.22 -2.18
CA SER A 118 -14.37 -2.01 -2.99
C SER A 118 -14.24 -2.23 -4.50
N GLY A 119 -13.85 -3.44 -4.93
CA GLY A 119 -13.49 -3.71 -6.33
C GLY A 119 -12.10 -3.20 -6.74
N LEU A 120 -11.42 -2.42 -5.89
CA LEU A 120 -10.10 -1.90 -6.18
C LEU A 120 -9.02 -3.00 -6.12
N PRO A 121 -7.98 -2.96 -6.97
CA PRO A 121 -6.96 -3.99 -7.01
C PRO A 121 -5.99 -3.94 -5.82
N TRP A 122 -5.93 -2.81 -5.10
CA TRP A 122 -5.12 -2.58 -3.88
C TRP A 122 -5.97 -2.60 -2.59
N ARG A 123 -7.18 -3.14 -2.63
CA ARG A 123 -8.09 -3.20 -1.46
C ARG A 123 -7.54 -4.09 -0.34
N TRP A 124 -8.00 -3.88 0.90
CA TRP A 124 -7.78 -4.85 1.98
C TRP A 124 -8.31 -6.23 1.59
N GLY A 125 -7.43 -7.23 1.60
CA GLY A 125 -7.66 -8.61 1.18
C GLY A 125 -7.64 -8.83 -0.32
N TYR A 126 -6.85 -8.06 -1.08
CA TYR A 126 -6.81 -8.22 -2.54
C TYR A 126 -6.22 -9.55 -3.01
N GLY A 127 -5.53 -10.28 -2.14
CA GLY A 127 -5.10 -11.66 -2.40
C GLY A 127 -6.24 -12.69 -2.39
N PHE A 128 -7.47 -12.30 -2.06
CA PHE A 128 -8.64 -13.16 -2.04
C PHE A 128 -9.68 -12.72 -3.07
N ALA A 129 -10.72 -13.52 -3.27
CA ALA A 129 -11.81 -13.18 -4.19
C ALA A 129 -12.52 -11.86 -3.77
N GLN A 130 -13.22 -11.24 -4.72
CA GLN A 130 -14.06 -10.08 -4.41
C GLN A 130 -15.27 -10.51 -3.57
N CYS A 131 -15.82 -9.57 -2.79
CA CYS A 131 -17.02 -9.84 -1.99
C CYS A 131 -18.31 -9.78 -2.81
N LEU A 132 -18.28 -9.07 -3.94
CA LEU A 132 -19.39 -9.03 -4.87
C LEU A 132 -19.39 -10.33 -5.71
N PRO A 133 -20.57 -10.85 -6.09
CA PRO A 133 -20.64 -11.95 -7.04
C PRO A 133 -19.95 -11.50 -8.33
N GLU A 134 -19.11 -12.38 -8.90
CA GLU A 134 -18.61 -12.20 -10.26
C GLU A 134 -19.83 -12.10 -11.18
N PHE A 135 -20.07 -10.92 -11.75
CA PHE A 135 -21.05 -10.80 -12.82
C PHE A 135 -20.43 -11.47 -14.07
N PRO A 136 -21.18 -12.34 -14.76
CA PRO A 136 -20.69 -13.10 -15.90
C PRO A 136 -20.26 -12.22 -17.08
#